data_AF-A0A847AGG4-F1
#
_entry.id   AF-A0A847AGG4-F1
#
_cell.length_a   1.000
_cell.length_b   1.000
_cell.length_c   1.000
_cell.angle_alpha   90.00
_cell.angle_beta   90.00
_cell.angle_gamma   90.00
#
_symmetry.space_group_name_H-M   'P 1'
#
loop_
_entity.id
_entity.type
_entity.pdbx_description
1 polymer ?
#
loop_
_entity_poly.entity_id
_entity_poly.type
_entity_poly.pdbx_seq_one_letter_code
_entity_poly.pdbx_strand_id
1 'polypeptide(L)'
;MKKKSLLISALVLVLAMAVFGTLAFFTAEDDATNIITMGNIKILLIDDTLDDEEEPVPFPEAGVPAMPGTTVDKIVQVKNVGDNPAYVRVKLTPALAPVVEGFGGLITFAADTANWEKIGDWYHYKYVLAKGDTTPALITQVVFSNTMGNDYQDAVYTLLVEAQGVQSENNGTGYADAAGWPTP
;
A
#
# COMPACT_ATOMS: atom_id res chain seq x y z
N MET A 1 -45.69 42.54 15.12
CA MET A 1 -45.71 41.27 14.35
C MET A 1 -44.59 41.17 13.30
N LYS A 2 -44.21 42.25 12.61
CA LYS A 2 -43.20 42.24 11.53
C LYS A 2 -41.75 41.89 11.92
N LYS A 3 -41.34 42.12 13.18
CA LYS A 3 -39.99 41.73 13.66
C LYS A 3 -39.87 40.23 13.99
N LYS A 4 -40.99 39.60 14.40
CA LYS A 4 -41.04 38.16 14.74
C LYS A 4 -41.09 37.28 13.49
N SER A 5 -41.75 37.74 12.42
CA SER A 5 -41.79 37.02 11.13
C SER A 5 -40.44 37.01 10.41
N LEU A 6 -39.62 38.07 10.57
CA LEU A 6 -38.28 38.14 9.99
C LEU A 6 -37.32 37.13 10.65
N LEU A 7 -37.41 36.98 11.98
CA LEU A 7 -36.62 36.02 12.76
C LEU A 7 -36.97 34.56 12.41
N ILE A 8 -38.25 34.26 12.20
CA ILE A 8 -38.69 32.91 11.81
C ILE A 8 -38.23 32.58 10.39
N SER A 9 -38.31 33.54 9.47
CA SER A 9 -37.80 33.38 8.09
C SER A 9 -36.29 33.14 8.06
N ALA A 10 -35.51 33.84 8.88
CA ALA A 10 -34.06 33.64 8.97
C ALA A 10 -33.72 32.26 9.55
N LEU A 11 -34.47 31.78 10.55
CA LEU A 11 -34.24 30.48 11.16
C LEU A 11 -34.53 29.32 10.19
N VAL A 12 -35.57 29.43 9.37
CA VAL A 12 -35.90 28.44 8.33
C VAL A 12 -34.84 28.38 7.23
N LEU A 13 -34.24 29.52 6.87
CA LEU A 13 -33.14 29.58 5.89
C LEU A 13 -31.86 28.93 6.41
N VAL A 14 -31.53 29.10 7.70
CA VAL A 14 -30.38 28.44 8.34
C VAL A 14 -30.58 26.93 8.43
N LEU A 15 -31.80 26.47 8.76
CA LEU A 15 -32.14 25.04 8.77
C LEU A 15 -32.11 24.42 7.37
N ALA A 16 -32.49 25.15 6.32
CA ALA A 16 -32.38 24.67 4.94
C ALA A 16 -30.92 24.50 4.50
N MET A 17 -30.00 25.37 4.93
CA MET A 17 -28.56 25.24 4.63
C MET A 17 -27.91 24.03 5.35
N ALA A 18 -28.46 23.60 6.49
CA ALA A 18 -27.93 22.44 7.22
C ALA A 18 -28.18 21.11 6.50
N VAL A 19 -29.19 21.01 5.63
CA VAL A 19 -29.51 19.79 4.88
C VAL A 19 -28.64 19.62 3.64
N PHE A 20 -28.12 20.72 3.06
CA PHE A 20 -27.21 20.66 1.92
C PHE A 20 -25.73 20.52 2.32
N GLY A 21 -25.40 20.71 3.61
CA GLY A 21 -24.03 20.64 4.12
C GLY A 21 -23.46 19.23 4.28
N THR A 22 -24.28 18.18 4.14
CA THR A 22 -23.86 16.79 4.40
C THR A 22 -23.51 15.98 3.15
N LEU A 23 -23.74 16.51 1.94
CA LEU A 23 -23.38 15.81 0.69
C LEU A 23 -21.97 16.11 0.19
N ALA A 24 -21.30 17.13 0.74
CA ALA A 24 -19.94 17.52 0.32
C ALA A 24 -18.83 16.83 1.12
N PHE A 25 -19.16 15.94 2.06
CA PHE A 25 -18.19 15.32 2.97
C PHE A 25 -17.64 13.96 2.48
N PHE A 26 -18.00 13.50 1.28
CA PHE A 26 -17.45 12.28 0.68
C PHE A 26 -16.89 12.51 -0.72
N THR A 27 -16.21 13.64 -0.93
CA THR A 27 -15.32 13.83 -2.10
C THR A 27 -13.88 13.93 -1.64
N ALA A 28 -13.26 12.76 -1.54
CA ALA A 28 -11.92 12.42 -2.03
C ALA A 28 -11.59 11.05 -1.42
N GLU A 29 -11.84 9.96 -2.15
CA GLU A 29 -10.90 8.85 -2.12
C GLU A 29 -9.60 9.46 -2.67
N ASP A 30 -8.77 9.97 -1.77
CA ASP A 30 -7.38 10.22 -2.10
C ASP A 30 -6.78 8.81 -2.16
N ASP A 31 -6.86 8.17 -3.33
CA ASP A 31 -6.12 6.94 -3.61
C ASP A 31 -4.72 7.20 -3.10
N ALA A 32 -4.26 6.44 -2.10
CA ALA A 32 -2.91 6.54 -1.56
C ALA A 32 -1.91 6.17 -2.65
N THR A 33 -1.70 7.08 -3.60
CA THR A 33 -0.85 6.88 -4.75
C THR A 33 0.55 7.24 -4.29
N ASN A 34 1.24 6.26 -3.70
CA ASN A 34 2.65 6.37 -3.32
C ASN A 34 3.50 6.43 -4.60
N ILE A 35 3.44 7.58 -5.28
CA ILE A 35 4.24 7.89 -6.45
C ILE A 35 5.64 8.25 -5.97
N ILE A 36 6.60 7.40 -6.31
CA ILE A 36 8.00 7.59 -5.97
C ILE A 36 8.70 8.11 -7.22
N THR A 37 9.28 9.31 -7.12
CA THR A 37 9.99 9.96 -8.22
C THR A 37 11.46 10.11 -7.86
N MET A 38 12.34 9.51 -8.65
CA MET A 38 13.79 9.62 -8.49
C MET A 38 14.44 9.83 -9.86
N GLY A 39 14.97 11.04 -10.08
CA GLY A 39 15.48 11.46 -11.39
C GLY A 39 14.39 11.42 -12.47
N ASN A 40 14.63 10.65 -13.54
CA ASN A 40 13.69 10.47 -14.65
C ASN A 40 12.81 9.20 -14.53
N ILE A 41 12.87 8.52 -13.38
CA ILE A 41 12.05 7.34 -13.09
C ILE A 41 10.92 7.72 -12.17
N LYS A 42 9.72 7.27 -12.54
CA LYS A 42 8.49 7.50 -11.80
C LYS A 42 7.74 6.18 -11.69
N ILE A 43 7.60 5.68 -10.47
CA ILE A 43 6.86 4.45 -10.19
C ILE A 43 5.73 4.73 -9.22
N LEU A 44 4.68 3.92 -9.31
CA LEU A 44 3.58 3.90 -8.37
C LEU A 44 3.68 2.59 -7.59
N LEU A 45 3.79 2.67 -6.28
CA LEU A 45 3.60 1.53 -5.39
C LEU A 45 2.10 1.31 -5.18
N ILE A 46 1.65 0.10 -5.47
CA ILE A 46 0.28 -0.36 -5.25
C ILE A 46 0.31 -1.27 -4.03
N ASP A 47 -0.51 -0.95 -3.04
CA ASP A 47 -0.66 -1.69 -1.79
C ASP A 47 -2.15 -1.84 -1.49
N ASP A 48 -2.72 -2.93 -2.00
CA ASP A 48 -4.16 -3.17 -2.04
C ASP A 48 -4.55 -4.38 -1.18
N THR A 49 -5.84 -4.53 -0.92
CA THR A 49 -6.50 -5.74 -0.40
C THR A 49 -7.62 -6.13 -1.37
N LEU A 50 -8.25 -7.28 -1.16
CA LEU A 50 -9.50 -7.63 -1.82
C LEU A 50 -10.68 -7.19 -0.96
N ASP A 51 -11.75 -6.70 -1.60
CA ASP A 51 -13.05 -6.49 -0.97
C ASP A 51 -13.90 -7.78 -0.95
N ASP A 52 -15.15 -7.67 -0.48
CA ASP A 52 -16.09 -8.80 -0.38
C ASP A 52 -16.48 -9.38 -1.76
N GLU A 53 -16.28 -8.60 -2.82
CA GLU A 53 -16.51 -8.98 -4.22
C GLU A 53 -15.25 -9.52 -4.92
N GLU A 54 -14.14 -9.71 -4.20
CA GLU A 54 -12.82 -10.12 -4.72
C GLU A 54 -12.18 -9.09 -5.67
N GLU A 55 -12.55 -7.81 -5.56
CA GLU A 55 -11.96 -6.73 -6.35
C GLU A 55 -10.85 -6.03 -5.56
N PRO A 56 -9.74 -5.64 -6.22
CA PRO A 56 -8.64 -4.94 -5.57
C PRO A 56 -9.03 -3.51 -5.18
N VAL A 57 -8.85 -3.17 -3.91
CA VAL A 57 -9.09 -1.84 -3.33
C VAL A 57 -7.89 -1.42 -2.47
N PRO A 58 -7.61 -0.12 -2.28
CA PRO A 58 -6.49 0.32 -1.45
C PRO A 58 -6.51 -0.30 -0.05
N PHE A 59 -5.34 -0.72 0.45
CA PHE A 59 -5.27 -1.30 1.79
C PHE A 59 -5.67 -0.25 2.84
N PRO A 60 -6.60 -0.56 3.77
CA PRO A 60 -7.17 0.44 4.67
C PRO A 60 -6.13 0.99 5.65
N GLU A 61 -6.07 2.32 5.80
CA GLU A 61 -5.13 2.99 6.73
C GLU A 61 -5.33 2.58 8.19
N ALA A 62 -6.57 2.26 8.57
CA ALA A 62 -6.91 1.77 9.91
C ALA A 62 -6.41 0.33 10.17
N GLY A 63 -5.93 -0.36 9.12
CA GLY A 63 -5.61 -1.77 9.15
C GLY A 63 -6.85 -2.66 9.14
N VAL A 64 -6.61 -3.97 9.22
CA VAL A 64 -7.64 -5.00 9.29
C VAL A 64 -7.39 -5.91 10.49
N PRO A 65 -8.45 -6.47 11.11
CA PRO A 65 -8.27 -7.44 12.18
C PRO A 65 -7.60 -8.71 11.66
N ALA A 66 -6.58 -9.19 12.37
CA ALA A 66 -5.90 -10.45 12.09
C ALA A 66 -5.91 -11.33 13.34
N MET A 67 -6.13 -12.63 13.16
CA MET A 67 -6.14 -13.62 14.24
C MET A 67 -5.08 -14.70 13.98
N PRO A 68 -4.56 -15.37 15.02
CA PRO A 68 -3.73 -16.54 14.83
C PRO A 68 -4.39 -17.57 13.91
N GLY A 69 -3.66 -18.04 12.89
CA GLY A 69 -4.14 -19.01 11.92
C GLY A 69 -4.93 -18.44 10.76
N THR A 70 -5.11 -17.11 10.67
CA THR A 70 -5.77 -16.46 9.53
C THR A 70 -4.77 -15.94 8.51
N THR A 71 -5.28 -15.69 7.31
CA THR A 71 -4.57 -15.01 6.25
C THR A 71 -5.28 -13.68 5.98
N VAL A 72 -4.49 -12.64 5.71
CA VAL A 72 -4.97 -11.33 5.29
C VAL A 72 -4.48 -11.09 3.87
N ASP A 73 -5.39 -10.72 2.96
CA ASP A 73 -5.02 -10.33 1.61
C ASP A 73 -4.25 -8.99 1.65
N LYS A 74 -3.12 -8.98 0.96
CA LYS A 74 -2.25 -7.81 0.82
C LYS A 74 -1.48 -7.93 -0.48
N ILE A 75 -1.90 -7.17 -1.46
CA ILE A 75 -1.44 -7.21 -2.84
C ILE A 75 -0.45 -6.07 -3.03
N VAL A 76 0.84 -6.40 -3.12
CA VAL A 76 1.91 -5.42 -3.32
C VAL A 76 2.43 -5.50 -4.74
N GLN A 77 2.26 -4.43 -5.51
CA GLN A 77 2.69 -4.31 -6.90
C GLN A 77 3.42 -2.99 -7.15
N VAL A 78 4.14 -2.93 -8.27
CA VAL A 78 4.76 -1.69 -8.75
C VAL A 78 4.32 -1.44 -10.18
N LYS A 79 3.83 -0.23 -10.45
CA LYS A 79 3.52 0.23 -11.79
C LYS A 79 4.53 1.27 -12.25
N ASN A 80 5.04 1.12 -13.47
CA ASN A 80 5.87 2.14 -14.08
C ASN A 80 4.97 3.22 -14.70
N VAL A 81 4.90 4.39 -14.06
CA VAL A 81 4.13 5.54 -14.53
C VAL A 81 5.04 6.62 -15.16
N GLY A 82 6.32 6.31 -15.32
CA GLY A 82 7.31 7.16 -15.98
C GLY A 82 7.37 6.93 -17.48
N ASP A 83 8.32 7.61 -18.13
CA ASP A 83 8.46 7.56 -19.59
C ASP A 83 9.44 6.50 -20.08
N ASN A 84 10.28 5.97 -19.20
CA ASN A 84 11.39 5.08 -19.56
C ASN A 84 11.22 3.70 -18.90
N PRO A 85 11.71 2.62 -19.53
CA PRO A 85 11.76 1.31 -18.92
C PRO A 85 12.67 1.32 -17.68
N ALA A 86 12.28 0.54 -16.67
CA ALA A 86 12.93 0.55 -15.37
C ALA A 86 13.16 -0.86 -14.82
N TYR A 87 14.22 -1.02 -14.03
CA TYR A 87 14.27 -2.08 -13.03
C TYR A 87 13.61 -1.57 -11.75
N VAL A 88 12.89 -2.45 -11.05
CA VAL A 88 12.21 -2.11 -9.79
C VAL A 88 12.56 -3.11 -8.70
N ARG A 89 12.58 -2.61 -7.47
CA ARG A 89 12.74 -3.43 -6.26
C ARG A 89 11.83 -2.93 -5.15
N VAL A 90 11.42 -3.84 -4.26
CA VAL A 90 10.55 -3.55 -3.13
C VAL A 90 11.17 -4.09 -1.84
N LYS A 91 11.12 -3.32 -0.77
CA LYS A 91 11.52 -3.73 0.58
C LYS A 91 10.27 -3.89 1.43
N LEU A 92 10.22 -5.01 2.13
CA LEU A 92 9.15 -5.36 3.06
C LEU A 92 9.73 -5.36 4.47
N THR A 93 9.36 -4.37 5.29
CA THR A 93 9.87 -4.21 6.66
C THR A 93 8.75 -4.51 7.67
N PRO A 94 8.68 -5.75 8.18
CA PRO A 94 7.70 -6.12 9.19
C PRO A 94 8.09 -5.56 10.57
N ALA A 95 7.10 -5.11 11.32
CA ALA A 95 7.22 -4.66 12.69
C ALA A 95 6.02 -5.13 13.52
N LEU A 96 6.23 -5.29 14.82
CA LEU A 96 5.20 -5.69 15.77
C LEU A 96 5.29 -4.82 17.02
N ALA A 97 4.14 -4.36 17.51
CA ALA A 97 4.04 -3.58 18.75
C ALA A 97 2.97 -4.21 19.68
N PRO A 98 3.32 -4.69 20.88
CA PRO A 98 4.68 -4.79 21.43
C PRO A 98 5.56 -5.78 20.63
N VAL A 99 6.88 -5.60 20.72
CA VAL A 99 7.83 -6.50 20.06
C VAL A 99 7.83 -7.85 20.78
N VAL A 100 7.58 -8.91 20.03
CA VAL A 100 7.71 -10.30 20.49
C VAL A 100 8.88 -10.95 19.73
N GLU A 101 9.86 -11.50 20.45
CA GLU A 101 10.99 -12.16 19.80
C GLU A 101 10.54 -13.35 18.95
N GLY A 102 11.15 -13.49 17.77
CA GLY A 102 10.88 -14.62 16.87
C GLY A 102 9.59 -14.49 16.04
N PHE A 103 8.85 -13.39 16.11
CA PHE A 103 7.60 -13.21 15.36
C PHE A 103 7.76 -13.37 13.83
N GLY A 104 8.95 -13.06 13.29
CA GLY A 104 9.23 -13.19 11.85
C GLY A 104 9.15 -14.61 11.30
N GLY A 105 9.20 -15.64 12.16
CA GLY A 105 8.94 -17.03 11.76
C GLY A 105 7.46 -17.41 11.83
N LEU A 106 6.62 -16.56 12.40
CA LEU A 106 5.18 -16.80 12.64
C LEU A 106 4.28 -15.96 11.74
N ILE A 107 4.77 -14.81 11.26
CA ILE A 107 4.08 -13.99 10.28
C ILE A 107 4.89 -14.05 8.98
N THR A 108 4.33 -14.68 7.96
CA THR A 108 5.01 -14.93 6.68
C THR A 108 4.24 -14.33 5.51
N PHE A 109 4.84 -14.35 4.32
CA PHE A 109 4.25 -13.78 3.11
C PHE A 109 4.07 -14.84 2.03
N ALA A 110 2.95 -14.80 1.32
CA ALA A 110 2.79 -15.54 0.07
C ALA A 110 3.52 -14.80 -1.05
N ALA A 111 4.84 -14.96 -1.10
CA ALA A 111 5.71 -14.24 -2.04
C ALA A 111 5.87 -14.94 -3.40
N ASP A 112 5.83 -14.18 -4.49
CA ASP A 112 6.08 -14.68 -5.85
C ASP A 112 7.58 -14.81 -6.14
N THR A 113 8.16 -15.96 -5.77
CA THR A 113 9.57 -16.26 -6.05
C THR A 113 9.86 -16.58 -7.52
N ALA A 114 8.82 -16.73 -8.37
CA ALA A 114 9.01 -16.97 -9.79
C ALA A 114 9.43 -15.68 -10.50
N ASN A 115 8.75 -14.57 -10.23
CA ASN A 115 9.04 -13.27 -10.85
C ASN A 115 9.94 -12.36 -10.00
N TRP A 116 10.06 -12.62 -8.71
CA TRP A 116 10.88 -11.82 -7.79
C TRP A 116 12.05 -12.62 -7.20
N GLU A 117 13.15 -11.93 -6.95
CA GLU A 117 14.32 -12.48 -6.28
C GLU A 117 14.69 -11.62 -5.07
N LYS A 118 14.82 -12.26 -3.90
CA LYS A 118 15.26 -11.58 -2.69
C LYS A 118 16.78 -11.47 -2.67
N ILE A 119 17.30 -10.24 -2.63
CA ILE A 119 18.73 -9.92 -2.55
C ILE A 119 18.91 -8.92 -1.40
N GLY A 120 19.50 -9.38 -0.30
CA GLY A 120 19.54 -8.63 0.95
C GLY A 120 18.14 -8.36 1.49
N ASP A 121 17.84 -7.09 1.76
CA ASP A 121 16.53 -6.63 2.25
C ASP A 121 15.49 -6.40 1.13
N TRP A 122 15.92 -6.45 -0.14
CA TRP A 122 15.10 -6.04 -1.28
C TRP A 122 14.68 -7.24 -2.12
N TYR A 123 13.44 -7.25 -2.56
CA TYR A 123 12.93 -8.11 -3.61
C TYR A 123 13.05 -7.38 -4.94
N HIS A 124 13.81 -7.93 -5.87
CA HIS A 124 14.01 -7.37 -7.20
C HIS A 124 13.09 -8.07 -8.19
N TYR A 125 12.40 -7.30 -9.02
CA TYR A 125 11.64 -7.86 -10.13
C TYR A 125 12.62 -8.30 -11.22
N LYS A 126 12.50 -9.55 -11.68
CA LYS A 126 13.51 -10.19 -12.56
C LYS A 126 13.54 -9.65 -13.99
N TYR A 127 12.61 -8.79 -14.36
CA TYR A 127 12.44 -8.30 -15.72
C TYR A 127 12.46 -6.78 -15.78
N VAL A 128 12.69 -6.25 -16.99
CA VAL A 128 12.52 -4.83 -17.26
C VAL A 128 11.03 -4.51 -17.22
N LEU A 129 10.65 -3.53 -16.40
CA LEU A 129 9.28 -3.03 -16.33
C LEU A 129 9.11 -1.89 -17.35
N ALA A 130 8.41 -2.17 -18.46
CA ALA A 130 8.18 -1.18 -19.50
C ALA A 130 7.24 -0.06 -19.02
N LYS A 131 7.22 1.05 -19.75
CA LYS A 131 6.31 2.18 -19.49
C LYS A 131 4.86 1.70 -19.48
N GLY A 132 4.12 2.04 -18.42
CA GLY A 132 2.70 1.74 -18.27
C GLY A 132 2.42 0.35 -17.67
N ASP A 133 3.40 -0.55 -17.66
CA ASP A 133 3.23 -1.91 -17.16
C ASP A 133 3.22 -1.94 -15.63
N THR A 134 2.56 -2.97 -15.10
CA THR A 134 2.50 -3.28 -13.67
C THR A 134 3.10 -4.66 -13.44
N THR A 135 3.91 -4.80 -12.40
CA THR A 135 4.50 -6.10 -12.04
C THR A 135 3.41 -7.09 -11.62
N PRO A 136 3.67 -8.41 -11.74
CA PRO A 136 3.02 -9.38 -10.86
C PRO A 136 3.18 -8.97 -9.39
N ALA A 137 2.21 -9.35 -8.55
CA ALA A 137 2.26 -9.06 -7.13
C ALA A 137 3.51 -9.71 -6.49
N LEU A 138 4.27 -8.92 -5.73
CA LEU A 138 5.37 -9.46 -4.93
C LEU A 138 4.83 -10.37 -3.85
N ILE A 139 3.80 -9.91 -3.13
CA ILE A 139 3.02 -10.70 -2.18
C ILE A 139 1.54 -10.51 -2.50
N THR A 140 0.75 -11.55 -2.27
CA THR A 140 -0.72 -11.47 -2.32
C THR A 140 -1.35 -11.58 -0.94
N GLN A 141 -0.62 -12.13 0.04
CA GLN A 141 -1.14 -12.46 1.36
C GLN A 141 -0.08 -12.35 2.46
N VAL A 142 -0.52 -11.94 3.64
CA VAL A 142 0.20 -12.07 4.91
C VAL A 142 -0.44 -13.20 5.71
N VAL A 143 0.36 -14.19 6.11
CA VAL A 143 -0.10 -15.40 6.79
C VAL A 143 0.32 -15.36 8.25
N PHE A 144 -0.65 -15.44 9.16
CA PHE A 144 -0.43 -15.46 10.60
C PHE A 144 -0.50 -16.90 11.12
N SER A 145 0.56 -17.38 11.74
CA SER A 145 0.64 -18.75 12.25
C SER A 145 -0.42 -19.03 13.32
N ASN A 146 -1.00 -20.24 13.30
CA ASN A 146 -1.91 -20.70 14.34
C ASN A 146 -1.23 -20.96 15.70
N THR A 147 0.11 -20.96 15.73
CA THR A 147 0.90 -21.14 16.96
C THR A 147 1.17 -19.82 17.69
N MET A 148 0.67 -18.69 17.19
CA MET A 148 0.78 -17.39 17.88
C MET A 148 -0.06 -17.44 19.16
N GLY A 149 0.61 -17.38 20.32
CA GLY A 149 -0.01 -17.46 21.64
C GLY A 149 -0.47 -16.10 22.18
N ASN A 150 -0.79 -16.07 23.48
CA ASN A 150 -1.32 -14.88 24.16
C ASN A 150 -0.39 -13.66 24.11
N ASP A 151 0.91 -13.82 23.88
CA ASP A 151 1.86 -12.71 23.77
C ASP A 151 1.57 -11.78 22.57
N TYR A 152 0.76 -12.25 21.62
CA TYR A 152 0.31 -11.49 20.45
C TYR A 152 -1.07 -10.83 20.65
N GLN A 153 -1.69 -11.01 21.82
CA GLN A 153 -2.95 -10.36 22.14
C GLN A 153 -2.76 -8.83 22.11
N ASP A 154 -3.66 -8.15 21.40
CA ASP A 154 -3.66 -6.71 21.18
C ASP A 154 -2.40 -6.17 20.47
N ALA A 155 -1.58 -7.05 19.90
CA ALA A 155 -0.39 -6.65 19.15
C ALA A 155 -0.78 -6.09 17.78
N VAL A 156 -0.11 -5.00 17.40
CA VAL A 156 -0.27 -4.38 16.08
C VAL A 156 0.89 -4.80 15.21
N TYR A 157 0.57 -5.50 14.12
CA TYR A 157 1.51 -5.80 13.06
C TYR A 157 1.48 -4.69 12.02
N THR A 158 2.66 -4.19 11.64
CA THR A 158 2.82 -3.21 10.57
C THR A 158 3.78 -3.76 9.54
N LEU A 159 3.41 -3.67 8.26
CA LEU A 159 4.29 -3.97 7.16
C LEU A 159 4.56 -2.68 6.39
N LEU A 160 5.74 -2.09 6.59
CA LEU A 160 6.18 -0.98 5.76
C LEU A 160 6.64 -1.52 4.41
N VAL A 161 6.08 -0.96 3.34
CA VAL A 161 6.39 -1.32 1.96
C VAL A 161 7.06 -0.12 1.30
N GLU A 162 8.27 -0.33 0.79
CA GLU A 162 9.04 0.70 0.09
C GLU A 162 9.38 0.19 -1.31
N ALA A 163 9.26 1.02 -2.34
CA ALA A 163 9.64 0.65 -3.70
C ALA A 163 10.70 1.61 -4.25
N GLN A 164 11.59 1.10 -5.09
CA GLN A 164 12.57 1.89 -5.81
C GLN A 164 12.61 1.47 -7.26
N GLY A 165 12.87 2.45 -8.12
CA GLY A 165 13.02 2.26 -9.56
C GLY A 165 14.32 2.88 -10.04
N VAL A 166 14.92 2.26 -11.04
CA VAL A 166 16.08 2.81 -11.74
C VAL A 166 15.95 2.53 -13.23
N GLN A 167 16.46 3.40 -14.08
CA GLN A 167 16.41 3.20 -15.52
C GLN A 167 17.11 1.89 -15.88
N SER A 168 16.49 1.09 -16.76
CA SER A 168 17.10 -0.17 -17.21
C SER A 168 18.16 0.04 -18.28
N GLU A 169 18.00 1.07 -19.10
CA GLU A 169 18.95 1.44 -20.15
C GLU A 169 20.21 2.06 -19.55
N ASN A 170 21.37 1.69 -20.12
CA ASN A 170 22.69 2.24 -19.76
C ASN A 170 23.10 2.08 -18.28
N ASN A 171 22.49 1.15 -17.55
CA ASN A 171 22.64 1.07 -16.10
C ASN A 171 22.92 -0.35 -15.59
N GLY A 172 23.72 -1.13 -16.31
CA GLY A 172 24.09 -2.51 -15.97
C GLY A 172 23.43 -3.55 -16.86
N THR A 173 23.72 -4.82 -16.60
CA THR A 173 23.28 -5.97 -17.43
C THR A 173 22.02 -6.67 -16.93
N GLY A 174 21.48 -6.28 -15.77
CA GLY A 174 20.28 -6.90 -15.19
C GLY A 174 19.80 -6.22 -13.91
N TYR A 175 18.66 -6.69 -13.40
CA TYR A 175 17.97 -6.13 -12.23
C TYR A 175 18.82 -6.17 -10.93
N ALA A 176 19.69 -7.16 -10.77
CA ALA A 176 20.51 -7.32 -9.56
C ALA A 176 21.73 -6.39 -9.53
N ASP A 177 22.33 -6.13 -10.70
CA ASP A 177 23.62 -5.45 -10.82
C ASP A 177 23.51 -3.99 -11.26
N ALA A 178 22.29 -3.43 -11.26
CA ALA A 178 22.09 -2.06 -11.71
C ALA A 178 22.83 -1.07 -10.81
N ALA A 179 23.75 -0.28 -11.38
CA ALA A 179 24.64 0.57 -10.58
C ALA A 179 23.92 1.79 -9.97
N GLY A 180 22.86 2.27 -10.62
CA GLY A 180 22.15 3.48 -10.24
C GLY A 180 21.09 3.34 -9.15
N TRP A 181 21.05 2.22 -8.41
CA TRP A 181 20.05 2.06 -7.35
C TRP A 181 20.12 3.23 -6.35
N PRO A 182 18.98 3.88 -6.03
CA PRO A 182 18.95 4.93 -5.04
C PRO A 182 19.46 4.42 -3.68
N THR A 183 20.30 5.23 -3.02
CA THR A 183 20.72 4.92 -1.65
C THR A 183 19.53 5.07 -0.70
N PRO A 184 19.45 4.23 0.35
CA PRO A 184 18.49 4.41 1.44
C PRO A 184 18.60 5.79 2.09
#